data_AF-X1AZL0-F1
#
_entry.id   AF-X1AZL0-F1
#
_cell.length_a   1.000
_cell.length_b   1.000
_cell.length_c   1.000
_cell.angle_alpha   90.00
_cell.angle_beta   90.00
_cell.angle_gamma   90.00
#
_symmetry.space_group_name_H-M   'P 1'
#
loop_
_entity.id
_entity.type
_entity.pdbx_description
1 polymer ?
#
loop_
_entity_poly.entity_id
_entity_poly.type
_entity_poly.pdbx_seq_one_letter_code
_entity_poly.pdbx_strand_id
1 'polypeptide(L)'
;MLLDLSHISYLKAKDFFKFFSETDINKLDLRQEEKDLFNGFEYYMASIIFAYTSLESFANEMILEDYKFESLRHDKKCAELYNKEQIERNISLKTKLGEIIPEITGIELPKDEILWNKFVEMEKIRDGIIHMKSSDRKGLNRNTKEISYKHIWNRLINNVNFENYSKLSLGIIILFYNKKKSRWLQMYPN
;
A
#
# COMPACT_ATOMS: atom_id res chain seq x y z
N MET A 1 -2.76 -12.85 9.26
CA MET A 1 -1.90 -12.21 8.21
C MET A 1 -2.81 -11.65 7.12
N LEU A 2 -2.85 -10.33 6.94
CA LEU A 2 -3.77 -9.63 6.01
C LEU A 2 -3.39 -9.77 4.53
N LEU A 3 -2.21 -10.31 4.25
CA LEU A 3 -1.68 -10.45 2.90
C LEU A 3 -2.51 -11.39 2.02
N ASP A 4 -3.08 -12.45 2.60
CA ASP A 4 -3.95 -13.37 1.89
C ASP A 4 -5.29 -12.69 1.51
N LEU A 5 -5.87 -11.91 2.41
CA LEU A 5 -7.06 -11.09 2.12
C LEU A 5 -6.80 -10.07 1.01
N SER A 6 -5.60 -9.47 0.99
CA SER A 6 -5.17 -8.61 -0.11
C SER A 6 -5.16 -9.38 -1.42
N HIS A 7 -4.57 -10.58 -1.44
CA HIS A 7 -4.48 -11.41 -2.65
C HIS A 7 -5.84 -11.85 -3.16
N ILE A 8 -6.73 -12.34 -2.29
CA ILE A 8 -8.08 -12.74 -2.63
C ILE A 8 -8.86 -11.56 -3.22
N SER A 9 -8.76 -10.38 -2.60
CA SER A 9 -9.44 -9.18 -3.11
C SER A 9 -8.89 -8.76 -4.48
N TYR A 10 -7.58 -8.88 -4.69
CA TYR A 10 -6.97 -8.63 -6.00
C TYR A 10 -7.51 -9.56 -7.09
N LEU A 11 -7.61 -10.86 -6.81
CA LEU A 11 -8.12 -11.84 -7.78
C LEU A 11 -9.57 -11.54 -8.15
N LYS A 12 -10.42 -11.25 -7.16
CA LYS A 12 -11.81 -10.84 -7.41
C LYS A 12 -11.90 -9.59 -8.27
N ALA A 13 -11.12 -8.55 -7.94
CA ALA A 13 -11.06 -7.33 -8.75
C ALA A 13 -10.67 -7.65 -10.20
N LYS A 14 -9.59 -8.43 -10.38
CA LYS A 14 -9.10 -8.84 -11.70
C LYS A 14 -10.17 -9.55 -12.53
N ASP A 15 -10.98 -10.40 -11.92
CA ASP A 15 -12.07 -11.10 -12.61
C ASP A 15 -13.14 -10.12 -13.11
N PHE A 16 -13.54 -9.13 -12.29
CA PHE A 16 -14.45 -8.06 -12.73
C PHE A 16 -13.88 -7.26 -13.89
N PHE A 17 -12.64 -6.78 -13.79
CA PHE A 17 -12.06 -5.95 -14.86
C PHE A 17 -11.79 -6.74 -16.14
N LYS A 18 -11.44 -8.03 -16.04
CA LYS A 18 -11.30 -8.90 -17.20
C LYS A 18 -12.62 -8.99 -17.97
N PHE A 19 -13.73 -9.22 -17.27
CA PHE A 19 -15.08 -9.24 -17.87
C PHE A 19 -15.34 -7.95 -18.68
N PHE A 20 -15.07 -6.77 -18.11
CA PHE A 20 -15.28 -5.51 -18.82
C PHE A 20 -14.34 -5.28 -20.01
N SER A 21 -13.10 -5.79 -19.95
CA SER A 21 -12.15 -5.66 -21.05
C SER A 21 -12.49 -6.54 -22.26
N GLU A 22 -13.20 -7.64 -22.04
CA GLU A 22 -13.52 -8.65 -23.06
C GLU A 22 -14.96 -8.53 -23.59
N THR A 23 -15.82 -7.72 -22.96
CA THR A 23 -17.25 -7.63 -23.32
C THR A 23 -17.52 -6.52 -24.35
N ASP A 24 -18.33 -6.84 -25.36
CA ASP A 24 -18.85 -5.88 -26.33
C ASP A 24 -19.82 -4.90 -25.65
N ILE A 25 -19.51 -3.61 -25.73
CA ILE A 25 -20.29 -2.52 -25.12
C ILE A 25 -21.76 -2.57 -25.53
N ASN A 26 -22.06 -3.02 -26.75
CA ASN A 26 -23.44 -3.08 -27.26
C ASN A 26 -24.28 -4.21 -26.62
N LYS A 27 -23.67 -5.07 -25.80
CA LYS A 27 -24.32 -6.21 -25.14
C LYS A 27 -24.44 -6.02 -23.62
N LEU A 28 -24.04 -4.86 -23.10
CA LEU A 28 -24.11 -4.54 -21.67
C LEU A 28 -25.53 -4.14 -21.26
N ASP A 29 -26.01 -4.65 -20.13
CA ASP A 29 -27.22 -4.22 -19.41
C ASP A 29 -27.09 -2.81 -18.79
N LEU A 30 -25.95 -2.12 -18.79
CA LEU A 30 -25.71 -0.83 -18.12
C LEU A 30 -25.89 -0.82 -16.59
N ARG A 31 -27.03 -1.27 -16.02
CA ARG A 31 -27.26 -1.21 -14.57
C ARG A 31 -26.49 -2.29 -13.82
N GLN A 32 -26.53 -3.52 -14.32
CA GLN A 32 -25.79 -4.62 -13.72
C GLN A 32 -24.28 -4.40 -13.84
N GLU A 33 -23.85 -3.89 -14.98
CA GLU A 33 -22.46 -3.60 -15.31
C GLU A 33 -21.90 -2.43 -14.51
N GLU A 34 -22.70 -1.40 -14.24
CA GLU A 34 -22.30 -0.32 -13.34
C GLU A 34 -21.98 -0.87 -11.95
N LYS A 35 -22.87 -1.72 -11.41
CA LYS A 35 -22.67 -2.37 -10.10
C LYS A 35 -21.42 -3.24 -10.09
N ASP A 36 -21.22 -4.06 -11.12
CA ASP A 36 -20.08 -4.97 -11.21
C ASP A 36 -18.76 -4.23 -11.39
N LEU A 37 -18.77 -3.09 -12.08
CA LEU A 37 -17.61 -2.20 -12.18
C LEU A 37 -17.24 -1.60 -10.82
N PHE A 38 -18.23 -1.10 -10.07
CA PHE A 38 -18.01 -0.60 -8.71
C PHE A 38 -17.50 -1.70 -7.78
N ASN A 39 -18.07 -2.90 -7.83
CA ASN A 39 -17.57 -4.06 -7.07
C ASN A 39 -16.08 -4.32 -7.39
N GLY A 40 -15.70 -4.28 -8.67
CA GLY A 40 -14.30 -4.43 -9.10
C GLY A 40 -13.37 -3.40 -8.44
N PHE A 41 -13.77 -2.12 -8.45
CA PHE A 41 -13.01 -1.06 -7.79
C PHE A 41 -12.93 -1.25 -6.27
N GLU A 42 -14.02 -1.62 -5.62
CA GLU A 42 -14.06 -1.87 -4.18
C GLU A 42 -13.12 -3.02 -3.78
N TYR A 43 -13.13 -4.13 -4.53
CA TYR A 43 -12.19 -5.23 -4.32
C TYR A 43 -10.74 -4.79 -4.54
N TYR A 44 -10.48 -3.94 -5.53
CA TYR A 44 -9.12 -3.46 -5.77
C TYR A 44 -8.64 -2.51 -4.66
N MET A 45 -9.50 -1.59 -4.21
CA MET A 45 -9.23 -0.71 -3.06
C MET A 45 -8.97 -1.52 -1.80
N ALA A 46 -9.79 -2.54 -1.52
CA ALA A 46 -9.59 -3.46 -0.40
C ALA A 46 -8.24 -4.19 -0.50
N SER A 47 -7.87 -4.67 -1.70
CA SER A 47 -6.57 -5.28 -1.95
C SER A 47 -5.41 -4.36 -1.57
N ILE A 48 -5.47 -3.09 -1.98
CA ILE A 48 -4.43 -2.09 -1.69
C ILE A 48 -4.35 -1.80 -0.19
N ILE A 49 -5.48 -1.58 0.47
CA ILE A 49 -5.53 -1.34 1.92
C ILE A 49 -4.90 -2.52 2.66
N PHE A 50 -5.34 -3.74 2.39
CA PHE A 50 -4.81 -4.93 3.08
C PHE A 50 -3.33 -5.17 2.79
N ALA A 51 -2.86 -4.91 1.56
CA ALA A 51 -1.44 -5.00 1.22
C ALA A 51 -0.61 -4.02 2.06
N TYR A 52 -1.06 -2.75 2.16
CA TYR A 52 -0.37 -1.74 2.94
C TYR A 52 -0.42 -2.06 4.45
N THR A 53 -1.58 -2.42 4.99
CA THR A 53 -1.73 -2.77 6.41
C THR A 53 -0.91 -4.01 6.78
N SER A 54 -0.79 -4.98 5.89
CA SER A 54 0.08 -6.15 6.13
C SER A 54 1.56 -5.76 6.26
N LEU A 55 2.00 -4.80 5.45
CA LEU A 55 3.38 -4.30 5.48
C LEU A 55 3.64 -3.42 6.71
N GLU A 56 2.65 -2.61 7.12
CA GLU A 56 2.68 -1.84 8.37
C GLU A 56 2.79 -2.76 9.60
N SER A 57 1.96 -3.79 9.67
CA SER A 57 1.99 -4.78 10.75
C SER A 57 3.35 -5.48 10.81
N PHE A 58 3.87 -5.90 9.67
CA PHE A 58 5.21 -6.49 9.58
C PHE A 58 6.29 -5.52 10.08
N ALA A 59 6.24 -4.25 9.63
CA ALA A 59 7.22 -3.25 10.05
C ALA A 59 7.20 -3.03 11.57
N ASN A 60 6.01 -2.97 12.18
CA ASN A 60 5.85 -2.87 13.62
C ASN A 60 6.44 -4.08 14.36
N GLU A 61 6.21 -5.30 13.86
CA GLU A 61 6.78 -6.53 14.43
C GLU A 61 8.32 -6.58 14.37
N MET A 62 8.94 -5.90 13.40
CA MET A 62 10.40 -5.84 13.29
C MET A 62 11.05 -4.90 14.32
N ILE A 63 10.30 -3.98 14.93
CA ILE A 63 10.84 -3.04 15.90
C ILE A 63 11.08 -3.75 17.25
N LEU A 64 12.31 -3.70 17.74
CA LEU A 64 12.69 -4.29 19.02
C LEU A 64 12.15 -3.46 20.19
N GLU A 65 11.90 -4.09 21.34
CA GLU A 65 11.31 -3.42 22.51
C GLU A 65 12.16 -2.26 23.02
N ASP A 66 13.47 -2.46 23.05
CA ASP A 66 14.44 -1.47 23.55
C ASP A 66 14.96 -0.53 22.45
N TYR A 67 14.48 -0.68 21.20
CA TYR A 67 14.91 0.20 20.12
C TYR A 67 14.33 1.60 20.32
N LYS A 68 15.16 2.61 20.10
CA LYS A 68 14.79 4.02 20.14
C LYS A 68 15.17 4.66 18.83
N PHE A 69 14.24 5.44 18.28
CA PHE A 69 14.46 6.18 17.05
C PHE A 69 14.60 7.66 17.35
N GLU A 70 15.67 8.27 16.86
CA GLU A 70 15.88 9.71 16.98
C GLU A 70 15.52 10.39 15.66
N SER A 71 14.52 11.26 15.68
CA SER A 71 14.13 12.06 14.52
C SER A 71 14.41 13.54 14.79
N LEU A 72 15.14 14.18 13.89
CA LEU A 72 15.29 15.64 13.93
C LEU A 72 13.94 16.30 13.63
N ARG A 73 13.58 17.31 14.42
CA ARG A 73 12.46 18.18 14.09
C ARG A 73 12.72 18.91 12.78
N HIS A 74 11.63 19.39 12.17
CA HIS A 74 11.70 20.16 10.92
C HIS A 74 12.62 21.39 11.04
N ASP A 75 12.72 22.01 12.22
CA ASP A 75 13.62 23.15 12.48
C ASP A 75 15.08 22.75 12.71
N LYS A 76 15.38 21.44 12.79
CA LYS A 76 16.69 20.83 13.07
C LYS A 76 17.33 21.29 14.38
N LYS A 77 16.57 21.92 15.28
CA LYS A 77 17.09 22.45 16.55
C LYS A 77 16.98 21.46 17.69
N CYS A 78 15.99 20.58 17.63
CA CYS A 78 15.76 19.55 18.62
C CYS A 78 15.56 18.20 17.94
N ALA A 79 16.08 17.16 18.57
CA ALA A 79 15.77 15.78 18.23
C ALA A 79 14.66 15.26 19.14
N GLU A 80 13.72 14.53 18.54
CA GLU A 80 12.66 13.82 19.25
C GLU A 80 13.06 12.34 19.32
N LEU A 81 13.01 11.78 20.52
CA LEU A 81 13.31 10.37 20.77
C LEU A 81 12.00 9.59 20.91
N TYR A 82 11.83 8.59 20.05
CA TYR A 82 10.64 7.75 19.99
C TYR A 82 10.98 6.35 20.53
N ASN A 83 10.21 5.88 21.51
CA ASN A 83 10.21 4.47 21.92
C ASN A 83 9.36 3.61 20.96
N LYS A 84 9.38 2.28 21.11
CA LYS A 84 8.63 1.36 20.24
C LYS A 84 7.15 1.74 20.05
N GLU A 85 6.40 1.96 21.13
CA GLU A 85 4.97 2.31 21.05
C GLU A 85 4.74 3.61 20.26
N GLN A 86 5.61 4.60 20.45
CA GLN A 86 5.56 5.85 19.72
C GLN A 86 5.96 5.68 18.24
N ILE A 87 6.93 4.81 17.94
CA ILE A 87 7.30 4.48 16.56
C ILE A 87 6.13 3.82 15.84
N GLU A 88 5.51 2.81 16.46
CA GLU A 88 4.38 2.07 15.88
C GLU A 88 3.22 3.00 15.50
N ARG A 89 2.91 4.00 16.34
CA ARG A 89 1.77 4.91 16.15
C ARG A 89 2.04 6.16 15.33
N ASN A 90 3.23 6.75 15.47
CA ASN A 90 3.48 8.12 15.00
C ASN A 90 4.44 8.19 13.82
N ILE A 91 5.23 7.13 13.58
CA ILE A 91 6.21 7.12 12.49
C ILE A 91 5.59 6.46 11.26
N SER A 92 5.78 7.09 10.10
CA SER A 92 5.25 6.59 8.83
C SER A 92 5.89 5.26 8.43
N LEU A 93 5.14 4.41 7.72
CA LEU A 93 5.68 3.17 7.16
C LEU A 93 6.89 3.42 6.25
N LYS A 94 6.86 4.51 5.48
CA LYS A 94 7.98 4.92 4.64
C LYS A 94 9.26 5.14 5.44
N THR A 95 9.18 5.84 6.58
CA THR A 95 10.33 6.01 7.49
C THR A 95 10.71 4.68 8.12
N LYS A 96 9.73 3.86 8.54
CA LYS A 96 10.00 2.53 9.10
C LYS A 96 10.81 1.64 8.14
N LEU A 97 10.37 1.52 6.88
CA LEU A 97 11.03 0.69 5.87
C LEU A 97 12.33 1.28 5.33
N GLY A 98 12.42 2.62 5.26
CA GLY A 98 13.55 3.30 4.63
C GLY A 98 14.71 3.63 5.57
N GLU A 99 14.49 3.64 6.89
CA GLU A 99 15.47 4.07 7.90
C GLU A 99 15.50 3.10 9.08
N ILE A 100 14.39 2.94 9.81
CA ILE A 100 14.37 2.19 11.07
C ILE A 100 14.67 0.69 10.88
N ILE A 101 13.98 0.02 9.96
CA ILE A 101 14.19 -1.41 9.72
C ILE A 101 15.59 -1.67 9.15
N PRO A 102 16.10 -0.87 8.21
CA PRO A 102 17.51 -0.94 7.81
C PRO A 102 18.50 -0.80 8.97
N GLU A 103 18.29 0.13 9.90
CA GLU A 103 19.13 0.26 11.11
C GLU A 103 19.09 -0.98 12.00
N ILE A 104 17.90 -1.59 12.17
CA ILE A 104 17.72 -2.78 13.01
C ILE A 104 18.31 -4.04 12.35
N THR A 105 18.13 -4.18 11.03
CA THR A 105 18.39 -5.44 10.32
C THR A 105 19.70 -5.44 9.54
N GLY A 106 20.23 -4.27 9.20
CA GLY A 106 21.35 -4.08 8.27
C GLY A 106 20.98 -4.33 6.80
N ILE A 107 19.70 -4.41 6.47
CA ILE A 107 19.20 -4.69 5.12
C ILE A 107 18.55 -3.41 4.60
N GLU A 108 19.03 -2.89 3.48
CA GLU A 108 18.43 -1.71 2.86
C GLU A 108 17.32 -2.10 1.89
N LEU A 109 16.31 -1.24 1.79
CA LEU A 109 15.37 -1.18 0.67
C LEU A 109 15.75 0.05 -0.17
N PRO A 110 16.50 -0.12 -1.27
CA PRO A 110 17.07 1.02 -1.98
C PRO A 110 15.99 1.95 -2.53
N LYS A 111 16.13 3.25 -2.25
CA LYS A 111 15.10 4.26 -2.57
C LYS A 111 14.98 4.57 -4.07
N ASP A 112 15.99 4.19 -4.85
CA ASP A 112 16.06 4.31 -6.31
C ASP A 112 15.54 3.06 -7.04
N GLU A 113 15.27 1.96 -6.32
CA GLU A 113 14.77 0.74 -6.93
C GLU A 113 13.27 0.77 -7.27
N ILE A 114 12.92 -0.06 -8.26
CA ILE A 114 11.53 -0.27 -8.72
C ILE A 114 10.62 -0.64 -7.54
N LEU A 115 11.11 -1.44 -6.60
CA LEU A 115 10.33 -1.93 -5.47
C LEU A 115 9.91 -0.78 -4.53
N TRP A 116 10.83 0.12 -4.20
CA TRP A 116 10.54 1.31 -3.40
C TRP A 116 9.56 2.26 -4.11
N ASN A 117 9.78 2.52 -5.40
CA ASN A 117 8.92 3.40 -6.18
C ASN A 117 7.47 2.86 -6.26
N LYS A 118 7.31 1.55 -6.43
CA LYS A 118 5.99 0.89 -6.37
C LYS A 118 5.34 0.99 -4.99
N PHE A 119 6.13 0.84 -3.92
CA PHE A 119 5.64 1.04 -2.54
C PHE A 119 5.15 2.48 -2.32
N VAL A 120 5.92 3.48 -2.76
CA VAL A 120 5.54 4.89 -2.64
C VAL A 120 4.27 5.19 -3.44
N GLU A 121 4.04 4.55 -4.58
CA GLU A 121 2.76 4.67 -5.27
C GLU A 121 1.62 3.99 -4.50
N MET A 122 1.84 2.77 -4.00
CA MET A 122 0.85 2.08 -3.15
C MET A 122 0.40 2.95 -1.99
N GLU A 123 1.34 3.62 -1.31
CA GLU A 123 1.09 4.57 -0.22
C GLU A 123 0.20 5.73 -0.68
N LYS A 124 0.54 6.38 -1.80
CA LYS A 124 -0.25 7.50 -2.34
C LYS A 124 -1.67 7.09 -2.70
N ILE A 125 -1.85 5.90 -3.28
CA ILE A 125 -3.17 5.39 -3.65
C ILE A 125 -3.95 5.06 -2.38
N ARG A 126 -3.34 4.38 -1.42
CA ARG A 126 -3.92 4.06 -0.11
C ARG A 126 -4.41 5.33 0.59
N ASP A 127 -3.58 6.37 0.64
CA ASP A 127 -3.96 7.66 1.23
C ASP A 127 -5.12 8.32 0.51
N GLY A 128 -5.14 8.25 -0.83
CA GLY A 128 -6.26 8.74 -1.63
C GLY A 128 -7.57 7.97 -1.40
N ILE A 129 -7.48 6.67 -1.11
CA ILE A 129 -8.65 5.84 -0.75
C ILE A 129 -9.18 6.23 0.64
N ILE A 130 -8.31 6.29 1.65
CA ILE A 130 -8.71 6.54 3.05
C ILE A 130 -9.14 7.99 3.26
N HIS A 131 -8.45 8.94 2.62
CA HIS A 131 -8.70 10.38 2.75
C HIS A 131 -9.37 10.95 1.49
N MET A 132 -10.28 10.18 0.90
CA MET A 132 -10.99 10.56 -0.32
C MET A 132 -11.66 11.93 -0.17
N LYS A 133 -11.33 12.87 -1.04
CA LYS A 133 -11.80 14.27 -0.95
C LYS A 133 -13.17 14.41 -1.59
N SER A 134 -13.91 15.44 -1.21
CA SER A 134 -15.18 15.79 -1.87
C SER A 134 -15.01 16.08 -3.37
N SER A 135 -13.84 16.55 -3.79
CA SER A 135 -13.49 16.72 -5.20
C SER A 135 -13.45 15.39 -5.96
N ASP A 136 -13.04 14.29 -5.33
CA ASP A 136 -12.98 12.95 -5.95
C ASP A 136 -14.36 12.37 -6.25
N ARG A 137 -15.42 12.94 -5.66
CA ARG A 137 -16.82 12.57 -5.92
C ARG A 137 -17.46 13.41 -7.02
N LYS A 138 -16.85 14.53 -7.41
CA LYS A 138 -17.34 15.35 -8.52
C LYS A 138 -16.86 14.70 -9.81
N GLY A 139 -17.79 14.37 -10.70
CA GLY A 139 -17.46 13.82 -12.01
C GLY A 139 -16.42 14.70 -12.72
N LEU A 140 -15.44 14.06 -13.37
CA LEU A 140 -14.42 14.75 -14.15
C LEU A 140 -15.10 15.66 -15.18
N ASN A 141 -14.97 16.97 -15.02
CA ASN A 141 -15.33 17.88 -16.10
C ASN A 141 -14.27 17.72 -17.21
N ARG A 142 -14.67 17.16 -18.35
CA ARG A 142 -13.77 16.85 -19.48
C ARG A 142 -13.00 18.08 -20.01
N ASN A 143 -13.42 19.29 -19.64
CA ASN A 143 -12.84 20.55 -20.09
C ASN A 143 -11.67 21.07 -19.23
N THR A 144 -11.35 20.44 -18.10
CA THR A 144 -10.22 20.86 -17.25
C THR A 144 -9.14 19.77 -17.15
N LYS A 145 -8.19 19.80 -18.09
CA LYS A 145 -7.01 18.90 -18.15
C LYS A 145 -6.21 18.83 -16.83
N GLU A 146 -6.26 19.87 -16.02
CA GLU A 146 -5.44 20.05 -14.82
C GLU A 146 -5.94 19.28 -13.60
N ILE A 147 -7.22 18.90 -13.59
CA ILE A 147 -7.86 18.24 -12.45
C ILE A 147 -7.71 16.71 -12.52
N SER A 148 -7.53 16.15 -13.72
CA SER A 148 -7.54 14.71 -14.01
C SER A 148 -6.48 13.88 -13.26
N TYR A 149 -5.23 14.34 -13.18
CA TYR A 149 -4.13 13.49 -12.70
C TYR A 149 -4.04 13.28 -11.18
N LYS A 150 -4.69 14.16 -10.40
CA LYS A 150 -4.67 14.09 -8.93
C LYS A 150 -5.80 13.24 -8.36
N HIS A 151 -6.81 12.92 -9.16
CA HIS A 151 -7.96 12.14 -8.71
C HIS A 151 -7.61 10.68 -8.41
N ILE A 152 -8.18 10.15 -7.34
CA ILE A 152 -8.01 8.73 -6.97
C ILE A 152 -8.47 7.81 -8.09
N TRP A 153 -9.59 8.12 -8.76
CA TRP A 153 -10.08 7.34 -9.90
C TRP A 153 -9.08 7.26 -11.03
N ASN A 154 -8.41 8.36 -11.35
CA ASN A 154 -7.38 8.38 -12.38
C ASN A 154 -6.17 7.53 -11.98
N ARG A 155 -5.82 7.49 -10.69
CA ARG A 155 -4.75 6.62 -10.16
C ARG A 155 -5.14 5.14 -10.16
N LEU A 156 -6.40 4.83 -9.88
CA LEU A 156 -6.92 3.46 -9.92
C LEU A 156 -7.03 2.95 -11.37
N ILE A 157 -7.50 3.78 -12.30
CA ILE A 157 -7.71 3.45 -13.71
C ILE A 157 -6.39 3.44 -14.49
N ASN A 158 -5.55 4.48 -14.34
CA ASN A 158 -4.28 4.58 -15.07
C ASN A 158 -3.14 3.83 -14.40
N ASN A 159 -3.41 3.01 -13.37
CA ASN A 159 -2.45 2.00 -12.97
C ASN A 159 -2.45 0.93 -14.08
N VAL A 160 -1.70 1.21 -15.14
CA VAL A 160 -1.75 0.62 -16.49
C VAL A 160 -1.71 -0.92 -16.51
N ASN A 161 -1.33 -1.56 -15.40
CA ASN A 161 -1.17 -3.01 -15.31
C ASN A 161 -1.96 -3.70 -14.19
N PHE A 162 -2.87 -3.02 -13.49
CA PHE A 162 -3.59 -3.63 -12.36
C PHE A 162 -2.61 -4.31 -11.38
N GLU A 163 -1.77 -3.49 -10.76
CA GLU A 163 -0.62 -3.99 -9.98
C GLU A 163 -1.09 -4.89 -8.83
N ASN A 164 -0.42 -6.03 -8.68
CA ASN A 164 -0.69 -6.93 -7.57
C ASN A 164 0.08 -6.49 -6.33
N TYR A 165 -0.52 -5.57 -5.57
CA TYR A 165 0.10 -5.04 -4.35
C TYR A 165 0.33 -6.10 -3.25
N SER A 166 -0.42 -7.21 -3.24
CA SER A 166 -0.12 -8.33 -2.34
C SER A 166 1.25 -8.95 -2.65
N LYS A 167 1.60 -9.11 -3.93
CA LYS A 167 2.93 -9.58 -4.34
C LYS A 167 4.03 -8.56 -4.04
N LEU A 168 3.71 -7.27 -4.18
CA LEU A 168 4.64 -6.19 -3.83
C LEU A 168 5.00 -6.25 -2.34
N SER A 169 3.99 -6.25 -1.45
CA SER A 169 4.20 -6.34 -0.01
C SER A 169 4.93 -7.63 0.38
N LEU A 170 4.59 -8.76 -0.24
CA LEU A 170 5.30 -10.02 -0.04
C LEU A 170 6.78 -9.90 -0.42
N GLY A 171 7.09 -9.29 -1.56
CA GLY A 171 8.47 -9.07 -2.01
C GLY A 171 9.30 -8.26 -1.02
N ILE A 172 8.72 -7.19 -0.46
CA ILE A 172 9.38 -6.37 0.57
C ILE A 172 9.57 -7.18 1.86
N ILE A 173 8.55 -7.91 2.33
CA ILE A 173 8.65 -8.75 3.53
C ILE A 173 9.75 -9.80 3.35
N ILE A 174 9.78 -10.49 2.20
CA ILE A 174 10.79 -11.51 1.88
C ILE A 174 12.20 -10.90 1.84
N LEU A 175 12.37 -9.70 1.29
CA LEU A 175 13.67 -9.02 1.25
C LEU A 175 14.29 -8.89 2.65
N PHE A 176 13.47 -8.48 3.63
CA PHE A 176 13.90 -8.35 5.03
C PHE A 176 14.01 -9.69 5.76
N TYR A 177 13.16 -10.67 5.43
CA TYR A 177 13.20 -12.02 6.02
C TYR A 177 14.39 -12.87 5.56
N ASN A 178 14.72 -12.87 4.27
CA ASN A 178 15.68 -13.82 3.68
C ASN A 178 17.13 -13.62 4.14
N LYS A 179 17.41 -12.60 4.97
CA LYS A 179 18.75 -12.35 5.50
C LYS A 179 18.89 -12.53 7.03
N LYS A 180 17.83 -12.87 7.80
CA LYS A 180 17.93 -13.37 9.20
C LYS A 180 16.70 -14.20 9.61
N LYS A 181 16.91 -15.33 10.30
CA LYS A 181 15.84 -16.15 10.92
C LYS A 181 14.95 -15.28 11.80
N SER A 182 13.66 -15.29 11.52
CA SER A 182 12.64 -14.47 12.18
C SER A 182 12.54 -14.77 13.67
N ARG A 183 12.41 -13.72 14.48
CA ARG A 183 12.32 -13.79 15.94
C ARG A 183 11.13 -14.62 16.44
N TRP A 184 9.96 -14.55 15.81
CA TRP A 184 8.79 -15.36 16.19
C TRP A 184 9.00 -16.87 15.97
N LEU A 185 9.75 -17.24 14.92
CA LEU A 185 10.16 -18.63 14.65
C LEU A 185 11.12 -19.17 15.72
N GLN A 186 11.81 -18.26 16.44
CA GLN A 186 12.67 -18.59 17.58
C GLN A 186 11.87 -18.59 18.91
N MET A 187 10.80 -17.80 19.02
CA MET A 187 9.98 -17.69 20.23
C MET A 187 8.89 -18.77 20.34
N TYR A 188 8.51 -19.40 19.23
CA TYR A 188 7.59 -20.54 19.19
C TYR A 188 8.17 -21.70 18.36
N PRO A 189 9.18 -22.41 18.86
CA PRO A 189 9.63 -23.64 18.24
C PRO A 189 8.53 -24.71 18.37
N ASN A 190 8.21 -25.37 17.25
CA ASN A 190 7.31 -26.54 17.22
C ASN A 190 7.78 -27.65 18.17
#